data_AF-A0A8J4Y361-F1
#
_entry.id   AF-A0A8J4Y361-F1
#
_cell.length_a   1.000
_cell.length_b   1.000
_cell.length_c   1.000
_cell.angle_alpha   90.00
_cell.angle_beta   90.00
_cell.angle_gamma   90.00
#
_symmetry.space_group_name_H-M   'P 1'
#
loop_
_entity.id
_entity.type
_entity.pdbx_description
1 polymer ?
#
loop_
_entity_poly.entity_id
_entity_poly.type
_entity_poly.pdbx_seq_one_letter_code
_entity_poly.pdbx_strand_id
1 'polypeptide(L)'
;MTRLSLFLFVVAIATVAPCQGGWGDIIFDRVKNVLVEEGTTEVLDKICNFRVLPRLRGVELYFKGDLWCPGWTSIRGESFTRSRTRVVNKAIEDFAKKALKAGLILEADAQTLLNA
;
A
#
# COMPACT_ATOMS: atom_id res chain seq x y z
N MET A 1 32.34 56.63 15.40
CA MET A 1 31.90 55.65 14.38
C MET A 1 32.52 54.29 14.69
N THR A 2 31.92 53.52 15.61
CA THR A 2 32.48 52.23 16.07
C THR A 2 31.38 51.39 16.72
N ARG A 3 30.31 51.03 15.98
CA ARG A 3 29.22 50.18 16.51
C ARG A 3 28.62 49.19 15.50
N LEU A 4 29.38 48.76 14.49
CA LEU A 4 28.85 47.87 13.45
C LEU A 4 29.52 46.50 13.30
N SER A 5 30.45 46.12 14.18
CA SER A 5 31.28 44.93 13.93
C SER A 5 30.94 43.68 14.76
N LEU A 6 30.21 43.83 15.88
CA LEU A 6 29.96 42.68 16.78
C LEU A 6 28.58 42.03 16.63
N PHE A 7 27.63 42.67 15.95
CA PHE A 7 26.31 42.08 15.70
C PHE A 7 26.28 41.09 14.53
N LEU A 8 27.30 41.09 13.67
CA LEU A 8 27.36 40.18 12.51
C LEU A 8 27.85 38.77 12.83
N PHE A 9 28.51 38.57 13.98
CA PHE A 9 29.01 37.24 14.35
C PHE A 9 27.99 36.36 15.08
N VAL A 10 26.95 36.94 15.68
CA VAL A 10 25.94 36.19 16.46
C VAL A 10 24.81 35.64 15.57
N VAL A 11 24.59 36.20 14.37
CA VAL A 11 23.52 35.78 13.45
C VAL A 11 23.91 34.55 12.62
N ALA A 12 25.20 34.19 12.55
CA ALA A 12 25.68 33.07 11.72
C ALA A 12 25.43 31.67 12.33
N ILE A 13 24.98 31.56 13.59
CA ILE A 13 24.79 30.26 14.26
C ILE A 13 23.33 29.77 14.13
N ALA A 14 22.39 30.60 13.68
CA ALA A 14 20.96 30.26 13.67
C ALA A 14 20.46 29.54 12.40
N THR A 15 21.31 29.26 11.41
CA THR A 15 20.89 28.62 10.15
C THR A 15 21.41 27.20 9.97
N VAL A 16 21.69 26.48 11.06
CA VAL A 16 21.69 25.01 11.00
C VAL A 16 20.24 24.56 10.94
N ALA A 17 19.67 24.59 9.73
CA ALA A 17 18.44 23.85 9.47
C ALA A 17 18.69 22.41 9.97
N PRO A 18 17.86 21.86 10.88
CA PRO A 18 17.91 20.43 11.11
C PRO A 18 17.59 19.81 9.76
N CYS A 19 18.56 19.13 9.15
CA CYS A 19 18.27 18.21 8.06
C CYS A 19 17.26 17.20 8.62
N GLN A 20 15.97 17.47 8.41
CA GLN A 20 14.89 16.52 8.56
C GLN A 20 14.95 15.52 7.40
N GLY A 21 16.14 14.99 7.12
CA GLY A 21 16.36 13.84 6.26
C GLY A 21 16.66 12.68 7.20
N GLY A 22 15.63 12.15 7.84
CA GLY A 22 15.77 10.98 8.68
C GLY A 22 16.34 9.85 7.83
N TRP A 23 17.39 9.19 8.29
CA TRP A 23 17.94 7.98 7.65
C TRP A 23 16.85 6.93 7.36
N GLY A 24 15.74 6.97 8.11
CA GLY A 24 14.54 6.18 7.89
C GLY A 24 13.91 6.37 6.50
N ASP A 25 13.82 7.59 5.97
CA ASP A 25 13.13 7.83 4.69
C ASP A 25 13.91 7.25 3.49
N ILE A 26 15.23 7.34 3.52
CA ILE A 26 16.11 6.82 2.47
C ILE A 26 16.11 5.29 2.45
N ILE A 27 16.12 4.65 3.63
CA ILE A 27 16.02 3.19 3.74
C ILE A 27 14.63 2.72 3.29
N PHE A 28 13.59 3.45 3.70
CA PHE A 28 12.21 3.07 3.42
C PHE A 28 11.88 3.15 1.92
N ASP A 29 12.37 4.15 1.20
CA ASP A 29 12.16 4.25 -0.25
C ASP A 29 12.88 3.17 -1.05
N ARG A 30 14.06 2.72 -0.60
CA ARG A 30 14.75 1.58 -1.24
C ARG A 30 14.03 0.25 -0.98
N VAL A 31 13.47 0.06 0.22
CA VAL A 31 12.76 -1.17 0.60
C VAL A 31 11.34 -1.22 0.02
N LYS A 32 10.65 -0.08 -0.10
CA LYS A 32 9.30 -0.01 -0.70
C LYS A 32 9.23 -0.70 -2.06
N ASN A 33 10.20 -0.46 -2.93
CA ASN A 33 10.20 -1.05 -4.29
C ASN A 33 10.35 -2.58 -4.28
N VAL A 34 10.97 -3.15 -3.23
CA VAL A 34 11.09 -4.62 -3.04
C VAL A 34 9.80 -5.23 -2.45
N LEU A 35 8.98 -4.39 -1.80
CA LEU A 35 7.73 -4.80 -1.17
C LEU A 35 6.52 -4.66 -2.09
N VAL A 36 6.67 -3.96 -3.23
CA VAL A 36 5.66 -3.95 -4.29
C VAL A 36 5.66 -5.30 -4.97
N GLU A 37 4.46 -5.84 -5.19
CA GLU A 37 4.27 -7.12 -5.84
C GLU A 37 3.09 -7.01 -6.79
N GLU A 38 3.27 -7.45 -8.02
CA GLU A 38 2.22 -7.50 -9.03
C GLU A 38 2.28 -8.86 -9.70
N GLY A 39 1.12 -9.41 -10.05
CA GLY A 39 1.04 -10.71 -10.68
C GLY A 39 -0.37 -11.07 -11.08
N THR A 40 -0.52 -12.33 -11.51
CA THR A 40 -1.80 -12.93 -11.86
C THR A 40 -2.18 -14.01 -10.86
N THR A 41 -3.47 -14.22 -10.71
CA THR A 41 -4.06 -15.29 -9.91
C THR A 41 -5.34 -15.77 -10.58
N GLU A 42 -5.76 -16.98 -10.26
CA GLU A 42 -6.96 -17.58 -10.81
C GLU A 42 -8.10 -17.50 -9.79
N VAL A 43 -9.22 -16.91 -10.20
CA VAL A 43 -10.43 -16.78 -9.38
C VAL A 43 -11.59 -17.33 -10.21
N LEU A 44 -12.16 -18.46 -9.78
CA LEU A 44 -13.29 -19.13 -10.47
C LEU A 44 -13.01 -19.37 -11.97
N ASP A 45 -11.86 -19.97 -12.26
CA ASP A 45 -11.39 -20.28 -13.62
C ASP A 45 -11.23 -19.04 -14.52
N LYS A 46 -11.02 -17.87 -13.91
CA LYS A 46 -10.70 -16.60 -14.61
C LYS A 46 -9.35 -16.07 -14.13
N ILE A 47 -8.54 -15.63 -15.10
CA ILE A 47 -7.29 -14.94 -14.82
C ILE A 47 -7.60 -13.52 -14.34
N CYS A 48 -7.22 -13.24 -13.10
CA CYS A 48 -7.30 -11.93 -12.48
C CYS A 48 -5.89 -11.42 -12.21
N ASN A 49 -5.73 -10.11 -12.19
CA ASN A 49 -4.50 -9.46 -11.77
C ASN A 49 -4.62 -9.03 -10.32
N PHE A 50 -3.50 -9.06 -9.61
CA PHE A 50 -3.39 -8.45 -8.29
C PHE A 50 -2.21 -7.49 -8.22
N ARG A 51 -2.31 -6.56 -7.27
CA ARG A 51 -1.25 -5.62 -6.91
C ARG A 51 -1.20 -5.47 -5.40
N VAL A 52 0.00 -5.51 -4.86
CA VAL A 52 0.32 -5.26 -3.45
C VAL A 52 1.19 -4.02 -3.37
N LEU A 53 0.76 -3.03 -2.58
CA LEU A 53 1.50 -1.79 -2.35
C LEU A 53 1.79 -1.60 -0.86
N PRO A 54 3.05 -1.42 -0.44
CA PRO A 54 3.37 -1.04 0.93
C PRO A 54 2.88 0.39 1.22
N ARG A 55 2.30 0.59 2.40
CA ARG A 55 1.78 1.87 2.88
C ARG A 55 2.22 2.08 4.32
N LEU A 56 2.80 3.25 4.59
CA LEU A 56 3.04 3.69 5.95
C LEU A 56 1.78 4.35 6.50
N ARG A 57 1.38 3.94 7.71
CA ARG A 57 0.34 4.60 8.48
C ARG A 57 0.92 4.94 9.86
N GLY A 58 1.34 6.20 10.02
CA GLY A 58 2.19 6.59 11.14
C GLY A 58 3.56 5.93 11.02
N VAL A 59 3.98 5.18 12.04
CA VAL A 59 5.25 4.43 12.07
C VAL A 59 5.11 2.95 11.68
N GLU A 60 3.90 2.53 11.32
CA GLU A 60 3.60 1.12 11.02
C GLU A 60 3.51 0.86 9.51
N LEU A 61 3.99 -0.32 9.09
CA LEU A 61 3.90 -0.82 7.73
C LEU A 61 2.62 -1.63 7.52
N TYR A 62 1.84 -1.21 6.53
CA TYR A 62 0.65 -1.89 6.02
C TYR A 62 0.82 -2.23 4.54
N PHE A 63 -0.02 -3.12 4.06
CA PHE A 63 -0.09 -3.53 2.67
C PHE A 63 -1.50 -3.28 2.15
N LYS A 64 -1.59 -2.54 1.05
CA LYS A 64 -2.81 -2.40 0.27
C LYS A 64 -2.81 -3.47 -0.82
N GLY A 65 -3.88 -4.25 -0.90
CA GLY A 65 -4.11 -5.22 -1.97
C GLY A 65 -5.21 -4.73 -2.88
N ASP A 66 -4.99 -4.82 -4.19
CA ASP A 66 -5.99 -4.60 -5.22
C ASP A 66 -6.08 -5.86 -6.08
N LEU A 67 -7.29 -6.30 -6.43
CA LEU A 67 -7.57 -7.43 -7.31
C LEU A 67 -8.59 -7.00 -8.38
N TRP A 68 -8.31 -7.30 -9.65
CA TRP A 68 -9.24 -7.04 -10.75
C TRP A 68 -9.17 -8.11 -11.84
N CYS A 69 -10.31 -8.42 -12.42
CA CYS A 69 -10.45 -9.50 -13.40
C CYS A 69 -10.82 -8.91 -14.78
N PRO A 70 -9.84 -8.59 -15.64
CA PRO A 70 -10.09 -7.95 -16.93
C PRO A 70 -10.95 -8.85 -17.83
N GLY A 71 -11.93 -8.24 -18.51
CA GLY A 71 -12.84 -8.96 -19.41
C GLY A 71 -13.94 -9.75 -18.71
N TRP A 72 -13.88 -9.95 -17.39
CA TRP A 72 -14.94 -10.63 -16.65
C TRP A 72 -15.89 -9.65 -15.94
N THR A 73 -15.35 -8.69 -15.18
CA THR A 73 -16.17 -7.71 -14.45
C THR A 73 -15.39 -6.44 -14.14
N SER A 74 -16.10 -5.33 -13.91
CA SER A 74 -15.52 -4.08 -13.40
C SER A 74 -15.37 -4.06 -11.88
N ILE A 75 -15.94 -5.05 -11.18
CA ILE A 75 -15.80 -5.20 -9.72
C ILE A 75 -14.34 -5.44 -9.37
N ARG A 76 -13.87 -4.74 -8.34
CA ARG A 76 -12.52 -4.88 -7.79
C ARG A 76 -12.59 -5.34 -6.34
N GLY A 77 -11.66 -6.22 -6.00
CA GLY A 77 -11.36 -6.60 -4.63
C GLY A 77 -10.31 -5.67 -4.04
N GLU A 78 -10.52 -5.22 -2.82
CA GLU A 78 -9.62 -4.28 -2.15
C GLU A 78 -9.36 -4.75 -0.72
N SER A 79 -8.13 -4.56 -0.25
CA SER A 79 -7.76 -4.89 1.12
C SER A 79 -6.71 -3.96 1.68
N PHE A 80 -6.67 -3.86 3.00
CA PHE A 80 -5.67 -3.10 3.73
C PHE A 80 -5.34 -3.82 5.05
N THR A 81 -4.14 -4.36 5.18
CA THR A 81 -3.74 -5.18 6.33
C THR A 81 -2.27 -5.04 6.67
N ARG A 82 -1.87 -5.35 7.92
CA ARG A 82 -0.45 -5.44 8.31
C ARG A 82 0.24 -6.69 7.74
N SER A 83 -0.52 -7.71 7.35
CA SER A 83 0.04 -8.98 6.85
C SER A 83 0.25 -8.92 5.34
N ARG A 84 1.52 -9.00 4.91
CA ARG A 84 1.87 -9.10 3.48
C ARG A 84 1.28 -10.35 2.82
N THR A 85 1.37 -11.50 3.47
CA THR A 85 0.95 -12.78 2.88
C THR A 85 -0.55 -12.90 2.71
N ARG A 86 -1.35 -12.24 3.57
CA ARG A 86 -2.82 -12.34 3.53
C ARG A 86 -3.49 -11.25 2.72
N VAL A 87 -2.75 -10.23 2.29
CA VAL A 87 -3.32 -9.04 1.64
C VAL A 87 -4.08 -9.40 0.35
N VAL A 88 -3.53 -10.31 -0.45
CA VAL A 88 -4.17 -10.77 -1.70
C VAL A 88 -5.42 -11.59 -1.40
N ASN A 89 -5.36 -12.58 -0.51
CA ASN A 89 -6.54 -13.36 -0.11
C ASN A 89 -7.64 -12.44 0.45
N LYS A 90 -7.30 -11.43 1.23
CA LYS A 90 -8.27 -10.45 1.73
C LYS A 90 -8.93 -9.62 0.61
N ALA A 91 -8.19 -9.32 -0.46
CA ALA A 91 -8.76 -8.67 -1.63
C ALA A 91 -9.69 -9.63 -2.40
N ILE A 92 -9.35 -10.92 -2.48
CA ILE A 92 -10.22 -11.97 -3.05
C ILE A 92 -11.50 -12.13 -2.23
N GLU A 93 -11.41 -12.16 -0.90
CA GLU A 93 -12.59 -12.22 -0.02
C GLU A 93 -13.53 -11.01 -0.24
N ASP A 94 -12.97 -9.81 -0.37
CA ASP A 94 -13.72 -8.59 -0.65
C ASP A 94 -14.35 -8.62 -2.05
N PHE A 95 -13.61 -9.06 -3.06
CA PHE A 95 -14.13 -9.31 -4.40
C PHE A 95 -15.31 -10.29 -4.37
N ALA A 96 -15.17 -11.42 -3.69
CA ALA A 96 -16.21 -12.45 -3.59
C ALA A 96 -17.51 -11.88 -2.98
N LYS A 97 -17.39 -11.09 -1.90
CA LYS A 97 -18.55 -10.43 -1.27
C LYS A 97 -19.23 -9.45 -2.22
N LYS A 98 -18.44 -8.63 -2.93
CA LYS A 98 -18.96 -7.66 -3.91
C LYS A 98 -19.62 -8.36 -5.10
N ALA A 99 -19.00 -9.42 -5.62
CA ALA A 99 -19.50 -10.22 -6.74
C ALA A 99 -20.80 -10.96 -6.37
N LEU A 100 -20.87 -11.57 -5.19
CA LEU A 100 -22.08 -12.22 -4.67
C LEU A 100 -23.23 -11.22 -4.55
N LYS A 101 -22.97 -10.05 -3.95
CA LYS A 101 -23.97 -8.98 -3.82
C LYS A 101 -24.47 -8.46 -5.18
N ALA A 102 -23.60 -8.48 -6.19
CA ALA A 102 -23.95 -8.09 -7.55
C ALA A 102 -24.64 -9.20 -8.37
N GLY A 103 -24.80 -10.41 -7.81
CA GLY A 103 -25.34 -11.57 -8.52
C GLY A 103 -24.41 -12.11 -9.62
N LEU A 104 -23.12 -11.79 -9.57
CA LEU A 104 -22.13 -12.25 -10.56
C LEU A 104 -21.68 -13.70 -10.30
N ILE A 105 -21.72 -14.11 -9.03
CA ILE A 105 -21.33 -15.45 -8.59
C ILE A 105 -22.41 -16.00 -7.64
N LEU A 106 -22.43 -17.32 -7.46
CA LEU A 106 -23.34 -17.99 -6.53
C LEU A 106 -22.74 -18.03 -5.11
N GLU A 107 -23.58 -18.34 -4.13
CA GLU A 107 -23.14 -18.49 -2.73
C GLU A 107 -22.11 -19.62 -2.56
N ALA A 108 -22.25 -20.70 -3.33
CA ALA A 108 -21.28 -21.80 -3.36
C ALA A 108 -19.89 -21.35 -3.87
N ASP A 109 -19.86 -20.50 -4.89
CA ASP A 109 -18.63 -19.93 -5.42
C ASP A 109 -17.96 -19.02 -4.39
N ALA A 110 -18.76 -18.16 -3.75
CA ALA A 110 -18.29 -17.26 -2.71
C ALA A 110 -17.69 -18.04 -1.52
N GLN A 111 -18.33 -19.14 -1.11
CA GLN A 111 -17.84 -19.97 -0.02
C GLN A 111 -16.49 -20.62 -0.34
N THR A 112 -16.24 -20.98 -1.60
CA THR A 112 -14.94 -21.50 -2.04
C THR A 112 -13.85 -20.43 -1.89
N LEU A 113 -14.15 -19.18 -2.24
CA LEU A 113 -13.21 -18.06 -2.15
C LEU A 113 -12.96 -17.57 -0.72
N LEU A 114 -13.94 -17.69 0.18
CA LEU A 114 -13.84 -17.23 1.56
C LEU A 114 -13.09 -18.21 2.48
N ASN A 115 -12.90 -19.47 2.07
CA ASN A 115 -12.22 -20.51 2.83
C ASN A 115 -10.83 -20.89 2.29
N ALA A 116 -10.33 -20.15 1.30
CA ALA A 116 -9.01 -20.33 0.67
C ALA A 116 -7.89 -19.55 1.40
#